data_AF-A0A963DRC6-F1
#
_entry.id   AF-A0A963DRC6-F1
#
_cell.length_a   1.000
_cell.length_b   1.000
_cell.length_c   1.000
_cell.angle_alpha   90.00
_cell.angle_beta   90.00
_cell.angle_gamma   90.00
#
_symmetry.space_group_name_H-M   'P 1'
#
loop_
_entity.id
_entity.type
_entity.pdbx_description
1 polymer ?
#
loop_
_entity_poly.entity_id
_entity_poly.type
_entity_poly.pdbx_seq_one_letter_code
_entity_poly.pdbx_strand_id
1 'polypeptide(L)'
;MKWRTTWIVVFQAAKDSASEKEIIWSSAKQYALKYHAPPAQCFANEDGGGKMFTKLDGTPLKGVQGSDKLIIVAHGAVDHLTALKGFMSSTGAVRLCRALFDAGLREVGLISFKACHIGQQNFLEDLIAEFTKNGILVGWLKGYMGAAATVGSRGKPTEQITIEMHDEDGGAHDEVLHGQRRWWIINGNMPATKSVGGRYKGYFTESVGLTEVV
;
A
#
# COMPACT_ATOMS: atom_id res chain seq x y z
N MET A 1 -13.30 -3.40 14.84
CA MET A 1 -13.94 -3.06 13.55
C MET A 1 -13.49 -4.08 12.52
N LYS A 2 -14.44 -4.61 11.76
CA LYS A 2 -14.22 -5.63 10.73
C LYS A 2 -14.60 -4.99 9.39
N TRP A 3 -13.70 -5.05 8.41
CA TRP A 3 -14.01 -4.63 7.03
C TRP A 3 -15.04 -5.58 6.42
N ARG A 4 -15.92 -5.07 5.55
CA ARG A 4 -16.95 -5.88 4.88
C ARG A 4 -16.29 -6.95 4.01
N THR A 5 -15.42 -6.53 3.10
CA THR A 5 -14.58 -7.41 2.28
C THR A 5 -13.14 -6.90 2.20
N THR A 6 -12.21 -7.75 1.78
CA THR A 6 -10.82 -7.39 1.54
C THR A 6 -10.41 -7.75 0.13
N TRP A 7 -9.98 -6.74 -0.62
CA TRP A 7 -9.49 -6.84 -1.98
C TRP A 7 -7.97 -6.81 -1.97
N ILE A 8 -7.34 -7.51 -2.92
CA ILE A 8 -5.89 -7.57 -3.06
C ILE A 8 -5.54 -7.26 -4.50
N VAL A 9 -4.66 -6.28 -4.69
CA VAL A 9 -4.11 -5.93 -5.99
C VAL A 9 -2.60 -6.01 -5.92
N VAL A 10 -2.02 -6.73 -6.87
CA VAL A 10 -0.57 -6.88 -7.02
C VAL A 10 -0.08 -5.96 -8.15
N PHE A 11 0.95 -5.17 -7.87
CA PHE A 11 1.70 -4.43 -8.88
C PHE A 11 3.13 -4.96 -8.93
N GLN A 12 3.42 -5.82 -9.90
CA GLN A 12 4.73 -6.41 -10.16
C GLN A 12 5.39 -5.68 -11.33
N ALA A 13 6.68 -5.35 -11.21
CA ALA A 13 7.40 -4.74 -12.33
C ALA A 13 7.87 -5.83 -13.31
N ALA A 14 7.81 -5.55 -14.61
CA ALA A 14 8.29 -6.48 -15.63
C ALA A 14 9.77 -6.86 -15.42
N LYS A 15 10.57 -5.91 -14.91
CA LYS A 15 12.01 -6.05 -14.67
C LYS A 15 12.38 -6.73 -13.35
N ASP A 16 11.40 -7.09 -12.51
CA ASP A 16 11.68 -7.81 -11.26
C ASP A 16 12.35 -9.17 -11.58
N SER A 17 13.40 -9.49 -10.83
CA SER A 17 14.05 -10.81 -10.84
C SER A 17 13.09 -11.91 -10.38
N ALA A 18 13.43 -13.17 -10.63
CA ALA A 18 12.59 -14.29 -10.22
C ALA A 18 12.31 -14.31 -8.70
N SER A 19 13.33 -14.01 -7.88
CA SER A 19 13.22 -13.93 -6.43
C SER A 19 12.34 -12.76 -5.96
N GLU A 20 12.45 -11.59 -6.59
CA GLU A 20 11.60 -10.42 -6.28
C GLU A 20 10.13 -10.71 -6.57
N LYS A 21 9.86 -11.32 -7.74
CA LYS A 21 8.52 -11.78 -8.11
C LYS A 21 7.98 -12.78 -7.10
N GLU A 22 8.78 -13.75 -6.68
CA GLU A 22 8.38 -14.75 -5.69
C GLU A 22 7.99 -14.10 -4.36
N ILE A 23 8.74 -13.11 -3.88
CA ILE A 23 8.46 -12.38 -2.64
C ILE A 23 7.11 -11.67 -2.72
N ILE A 24 6.83 -10.95 -3.82
CA ILE A 24 5.55 -10.28 -4.04
C ILE A 24 4.40 -11.29 -4.01
N TRP A 25 4.50 -12.36 -4.79
CA TRP A 25 3.42 -13.35 -4.89
C TRP A 25 3.19 -14.13 -3.60
N SER A 26 4.27 -14.52 -2.92
CA SER A 26 4.19 -15.18 -1.61
C SER A 26 3.49 -14.28 -0.61
N SER A 27 3.87 -12.99 -0.55
CA SER A 27 3.23 -12.01 0.32
C SER A 27 1.75 -11.83 -0.01
N ALA A 28 1.41 -11.67 -1.29
CA ALA A 28 0.03 -11.49 -1.74
C ALA A 28 -0.86 -12.68 -1.37
N LYS A 29 -0.38 -13.92 -1.59
CA LYS A 29 -1.09 -15.15 -1.18
C LYS A 29 -1.31 -15.21 0.34
N GLN A 30 -0.30 -14.85 1.13
CA GLN A 30 -0.44 -14.83 2.58
C GLN A 30 -1.47 -13.80 3.06
N TYR A 31 -1.52 -12.61 2.46
CA TYR A 31 -2.56 -11.64 2.77
C TYR A 31 -3.94 -12.14 2.35
N ALA A 32 -4.04 -12.79 1.19
CA ALA A 32 -5.29 -13.35 0.72
C ALA A 32 -5.82 -14.42 1.67
N LEU A 33 -4.96 -15.32 2.14
CA LEU A 33 -5.28 -16.31 3.17
C LEU A 33 -5.67 -15.67 4.50
N LYS A 34 -4.89 -14.71 5.00
CA LYS A 34 -5.13 -14.03 6.30
C LYS A 34 -6.50 -13.34 6.34
N TYR A 35 -6.88 -12.73 5.22
CA TYR A 35 -8.12 -11.95 5.12
C TYR A 35 -9.27 -12.70 4.46
N HIS A 36 -9.08 -13.98 4.13
CA HIS A 36 -10.05 -14.80 3.43
C HIS A 36 -10.56 -14.15 2.12
N ALA A 37 -9.65 -13.49 1.38
CA ALA A 37 -9.99 -12.89 0.09
C ALA A 37 -10.13 -14.00 -0.97
N PRO A 38 -11.32 -14.20 -1.56
CA PRO A 38 -11.50 -15.18 -2.62
C PRO A 38 -10.81 -14.73 -3.92
N PRO A 39 -10.60 -15.63 -4.91
CA PRO A 39 -9.99 -15.28 -6.18
C PRO A 39 -10.68 -14.11 -6.92
N ALA A 40 -12.00 -13.99 -6.79
CA ALA A 40 -12.78 -12.87 -7.36
C ALA A 40 -12.45 -11.49 -6.75
N GLN A 41 -11.63 -11.43 -5.71
CA GLN A 41 -11.17 -10.20 -5.05
C GLN A 41 -9.64 -10.03 -5.15
N CYS A 42 -8.96 -10.85 -5.95
CA CYS A 42 -7.51 -10.90 -6.06
C CYS A 42 -7.09 -10.62 -7.51
N PHE A 43 -6.44 -9.49 -7.73
CA PHE A 43 -6.07 -9.01 -9.06
C PHE A 43 -4.59 -8.65 -9.16
N ALA A 44 -4.05 -8.59 -10.38
CA ALA A 44 -2.67 -8.20 -10.62
C ALA A 44 -2.48 -7.50 -11.97
N ASN A 45 -1.53 -6.56 -12.06
CA ASN A 45 -1.20 -5.89 -13.31
C ASN A 45 -0.58 -6.82 -14.36
N GLU A 46 0.06 -7.91 -13.93
CA GLU A 46 0.71 -8.91 -14.77
C GLU A 46 0.19 -10.31 -14.45
N ASP A 47 0.33 -11.22 -15.41
CA ASP A 47 0.06 -12.64 -15.20
C ASP A 47 1.17 -13.24 -14.32
N GLY A 48 0.81 -13.96 -13.25
CA GLY A 48 1.83 -14.60 -12.38
C GLY A 48 1.35 -15.20 -11.06
N GLY A 49 0.17 -14.82 -10.56
CA GLY A 49 -0.33 -15.30 -9.27
C GLY A 49 -0.97 -16.69 -9.27
N GLY A 50 -0.95 -17.41 -10.40
CA GLY A 50 -1.67 -18.66 -10.60
C GLY A 50 -3.19 -18.46 -10.56
N LYS A 51 -3.96 -19.52 -10.28
CA LYS A 51 -5.44 -19.48 -10.27
C LYS A 51 -6.05 -18.54 -9.22
N MET A 52 -5.24 -18.02 -8.29
CA MET A 52 -5.72 -17.13 -7.23
C MET A 52 -5.85 -15.68 -7.70
N PHE A 53 -5.04 -15.23 -8.64
CA PHE A 53 -5.04 -13.84 -9.10
C PHE A 53 -5.42 -13.77 -10.56
N THR A 54 -6.36 -12.88 -10.87
CA THR A 54 -6.76 -12.58 -12.25
C THR A 54 -6.10 -11.27 -12.69
N LYS A 55 -5.95 -11.07 -13.99
CA LYS A 55 -5.44 -9.80 -14.50
C LYS A 55 -6.33 -8.63 -14.06
N LEU A 56 -5.72 -7.49 -13.78
CA LEU A 56 -6.39 -6.24 -13.46
C LEU A 56 -6.78 -5.55 -14.78
N ASP A 57 -7.73 -6.13 -15.49
CA ASP A 57 -8.24 -5.63 -16.77
C ASP A 57 -9.75 -5.35 -16.71
N GLY A 58 -10.22 -4.42 -17.54
CA GLY A 58 -11.61 -3.95 -17.46
C GLY A 58 -11.91 -3.22 -16.16
N THR A 59 -12.99 -3.57 -15.46
CA THR A 59 -13.45 -2.85 -14.25
C THR A 59 -13.67 -3.74 -13.00
N PRO A 60 -12.68 -4.55 -12.60
CA PRO A 60 -12.83 -5.54 -11.53
C PRO A 60 -13.10 -4.93 -10.15
N LEU A 61 -12.75 -3.66 -9.96
CA LEU A 61 -12.93 -2.94 -8.70
C LEU A 61 -14.24 -2.13 -8.64
N LYS A 62 -15.13 -2.24 -9.65
CA LYS A 62 -16.40 -1.50 -9.70
C LYS A 62 -17.33 -1.74 -8.49
N GLY A 63 -17.18 -2.88 -7.82
CA GLY A 63 -18.00 -3.26 -6.65
C GLY A 63 -17.39 -2.92 -5.28
N VAL A 64 -16.18 -2.36 -5.24
CA VAL A 64 -15.52 -1.96 -3.99
C VAL A 64 -16.28 -0.80 -3.36
N GLN A 65 -16.49 -0.87 -2.05
CA GLN A 65 -17.26 0.11 -1.28
C GLN A 65 -16.41 0.76 -0.18
N GLY A 66 -16.89 1.88 0.37
CA GLY A 66 -16.27 2.57 1.51
C GLY A 66 -16.16 1.74 2.80
N SER A 67 -16.85 0.60 2.89
CA SER A 67 -16.73 -0.36 4.00
C SER A 67 -15.72 -1.49 3.74
N ASP A 68 -15.05 -1.48 2.59
CA ASP A 68 -14.05 -2.47 2.21
C ASP A 68 -12.63 -1.99 2.47
N LYS A 69 -11.71 -2.96 2.47
CA LYS A 69 -10.27 -2.74 2.50
C LYS A 69 -9.64 -3.18 1.20
N LEU A 70 -8.75 -2.37 0.64
CA LEU A 70 -7.85 -2.74 -0.46
C LEU A 70 -6.43 -2.91 0.08
N ILE A 71 -5.80 -4.02 -0.24
CA ILE A 71 -4.38 -4.29 0.02
C ILE A 71 -3.64 -4.21 -1.30
N ILE A 72 -2.62 -3.36 -1.36
CA ILE A 72 -1.75 -3.25 -2.52
C ILE A 72 -0.41 -3.89 -2.18
N VAL A 73 -0.01 -4.91 -2.93
CA VAL A 73 1.28 -5.61 -2.75
C VAL A 73 2.19 -5.30 -3.92
N ALA A 74 3.36 -4.74 -3.64
CA ALA A 74 4.31 -4.31 -4.67
C ALA A 74 5.69 -4.07 -4.06
N HIS A 75 6.71 -3.96 -4.90
CA HIS A 75 7.92 -3.21 -4.54
C HIS A 75 7.60 -1.72 -4.53
N GLY A 76 8.23 -0.99 -3.59
CA GLY A 76 8.00 0.43 -3.39
C GLY A 76 9.31 1.18 -3.14
N ALA A 77 9.27 2.45 -3.49
CA ALA A 77 10.23 3.48 -3.11
C ALA A 77 9.46 4.62 -2.41
N VAL A 78 10.17 5.65 -1.98
CA VAL A 78 9.61 6.79 -1.23
C VAL A 78 8.49 7.53 -1.97
N ASP A 79 8.50 7.50 -3.31
CA ASP A 79 7.64 8.32 -4.19
C ASP A 79 6.85 7.50 -5.23
N HIS A 80 7.00 6.17 -5.26
CA HIS A 80 6.30 5.33 -6.24
C HIS A 80 6.27 3.84 -5.88
N LEU A 81 5.33 3.11 -6.50
CA LEU A 81 5.43 1.66 -6.66
C LEU A 81 6.32 1.35 -7.87
N THR A 82 7.31 0.48 -7.74
CA THR A 82 8.34 0.23 -8.77
C THR A 82 7.74 -0.20 -10.10
N ALA A 83 6.67 -1.00 -10.07
CA ALA A 83 5.91 -1.43 -11.25
C ALA A 83 5.25 -0.28 -12.04
N LEU A 84 5.04 0.86 -11.39
CA LEU A 84 4.42 2.05 -11.96
C LEU A 84 5.45 3.16 -12.21
N LYS A 85 6.76 2.85 -12.20
CA LYS A 85 7.79 3.82 -12.55
C LYS A 85 7.70 4.17 -14.04
N GLY A 86 7.49 5.45 -14.33
CA GLY A 86 7.40 5.98 -15.70
C GLY A 86 8.72 6.55 -16.21
N PHE A 87 8.89 6.58 -17.54
CA PHE A 87 9.96 7.33 -18.22
C PHE A 87 9.60 8.82 -18.41
N MET A 88 8.31 9.17 -18.32
CA MET A 88 7.80 10.54 -18.47
C MET A 88 7.32 11.10 -17.13
N SER A 89 7.30 12.44 -17.02
CA SER A 89 7.09 13.29 -15.83
C SER A 89 5.86 13.06 -14.95
N SER A 90 5.04 12.03 -15.21
CA SER A 90 3.94 11.68 -14.32
C SER A 90 4.43 10.89 -13.11
N THR A 91 4.11 11.39 -11.92
CA THR A 91 4.48 10.81 -10.63
C THR A 91 3.88 9.42 -10.42
N GLY A 92 4.45 8.64 -9.50
CA GLY A 92 3.92 7.33 -9.13
C GLY A 92 2.46 7.40 -8.66
N ALA A 93 2.08 8.47 -7.95
CA ALA A 93 0.72 8.72 -7.47
C ALA A 93 -0.29 8.85 -8.62
N VAL A 94 0.03 9.63 -9.66
CA VAL A 94 -0.83 9.78 -10.86
C VAL A 94 -1.07 8.44 -11.54
N ARG A 95 0.00 7.64 -11.70
CA ARG A 95 -0.07 6.34 -12.38
C ARG A 95 -0.88 5.33 -11.59
N LEU A 96 -0.70 5.29 -10.27
CA LEU A 96 -1.49 4.42 -9.41
C LEU A 96 -2.97 4.84 -9.39
N CYS A 97 -3.24 6.14 -9.25
CA CYS A 97 -4.61 6.67 -9.30
C CYS A 97 -5.31 6.26 -10.60
N ARG A 98 -4.64 6.47 -11.74
CA ARG A 98 -5.16 6.08 -13.05
C ARG A 98 -5.40 4.57 -13.14
N ALA A 99 -4.45 3.73 -12.74
CA ALA A 99 -4.60 2.28 -12.80
C ALA A 99 -5.82 1.79 -11.97
N LEU A 100 -6.03 2.35 -10.78
CA LEU A 100 -7.17 2.00 -9.94
C LEU A 100 -8.49 2.56 -10.49
N PHE A 101 -8.47 3.78 -11.03
CA PHE A 101 -9.64 4.40 -11.66
C PHE A 101 -10.11 3.61 -12.88
N ASP A 102 -9.17 3.23 -13.75
CA ASP A 102 -9.40 2.44 -14.96
C ASP A 102 -9.93 1.05 -14.58
N ALA A 103 -9.41 0.45 -13.50
CA ALA A 103 -9.93 -0.79 -12.91
C ALA A 103 -11.31 -0.64 -12.26
N GLY A 104 -11.93 0.54 -12.29
CA GLY A 104 -13.29 0.79 -11.81
C GLY A 104 -13.41 1.19 -10.35
N LEU A 105 -12.30 1.43 -9.64
CA LEU A 105 -12.36 1.87 -8.24
C LEU A 105 -13.01 3.26 -8.17
N ARG A 106 -13.99 3.41 -7.27
CA ARG A 106 -14.66 4.69 -7.00
C ARG A 106 -14.68 5.06 -5.53
N GLU A 107 -14.76 4.06 -4.65
CA GLU A 107 -14.62 4.29 -3.22
C GLU A 107 -13.98 3.09 -2.50
N VAL A 108 -13.28 3.35 -1.40
CA VAL A 108 -12.73 2.32 -0.51
C VAL A 108 -12.46 2.87 0.89
N GLY A 109 -12.69 2.07 1.92
CA GLY A 109 -12.50 2.51 3.32
C GLY A 109 -11.04 2.64 3.73
N LEU A 110 -10.20 1.71 3.30
CA LEU A 110 -8.76 1.72 3.57
C LEU A 110 -7.98 1.16 2.39
N ILE A 111 -6.93 1.87 1.97
CA ILE A 111 -5.87 1.33 1.13
C ILE A 111 -4.64 1.07 2.02
N SER A 112 -4.23 -0.19 2.12
CA SER A 112 -3.05 -0.60 2.87
C SER A 112 -1.97 -1.08 1.91
N PHE A 113 -0.89 -0.31 1.81
CA PHE A 113 0.28 -0.67 1.04
C PHE A 113 1.12 -1.70 1.79
N LYS A 114 1.55 -2.71 1.04
CA LYS A 114 2.54 -3.73 1.39
C LYS A 114 3.72 -3.54 0.45
N ALA A 115 4.33 -2.37 0.56
CA ALA A 115 5.38 -1.87 -0.33
C ALA A 115 6.31 -0.93 0.44
N CYS A 116 7.61 -1.14 0.29
CA CYS A 116 8.67 -0.47 1.06
C CYS A 116 8.61 1.06 0.91
N HIS A 117 8.97 1.78 1.98
CA HIS A 117 9.19 3.24 2.02
C HIS A 117 8.02 4.16 1.62
N ILE A 118 6.86 3.61 1.25
CA ILE A 118 5.69 4.38 0.79
C ILE A 118 5.15 5.40 1.81
N GLY A 119 5.44 5.20 3.09
CA GLY A 119 5.06 6.14 4.15
C GLY A 119 6.10 7.21 4.50
N GLN A 120 7.30 7.18 3.91
CA GLN A 120 8.40 8.06 4.36
C GLN A 120 8.32 9.50 3.82
N GLN A 121 7.60 9.73 2.72
CA GLN A 121 7.50 11.04 2.05
C GLN A 121 6.05 11.30 1.60
N ASN A 122 5.85 12.29 0.73
CA ASN A 122 4.55 12.82 0.32
C ASN A 122 3.74 11.92 -0.63
N PHE A 123 4.15 10.67 -0.89
CA PHE A 123 3.46 9.82 -1.86
C PHE A 123 1.98 9.59 -1.50
N LEU A 124 1.67 9.39 -0.21
CA LEU A 124 0.29 9.14 0.21
C LEU A 124 -0.56 10.42 0.05
N GLU A 125 0.00 11.58 0.36
CA GLU A 125 -0.61 12.90 0.23
C GLU A 125 -0.87 13.23 -1.25
N ASP A 126 0.14 13.02 -2.11
CA ASP A 126 0.03 13.18 -3.56
C ASP A 126 -1.06 12.26 -4.13
N LEU A 127 -1.12 11.01 -3.66
CA LEU A 127 -2.13 10.06 -4.10
C LEU A 127 -3.55 10.48 -3.69
N ILE A 128 -3.74 11.08 -2.51
CA ILE A 128 -5.05 11.65 -2.11
C ILE A 128 -5.42 12.82 -3.01
N ALA A 129 -4.46 13.69 -3.34
CA ALA A 129 -4.70 14.80 -4.25
C ALA A 129 -5.17 14.29 -5.62
N GLU A 130 -4.53 13.25 -6.15
CA GLU A 130 -4.95 12.60 -7.40
C GLU A 130 -6.31 11.91 -7.28
N PHE A 131 -6.58 11.19 -6.20
CA PHE A 131 -7.91 10.61 -5.97
C PHE A 131 -9.01 11.67 -5.91
N THR A 132 -8.73 12.82 -5.30
CA THR A 132 -9.67 13.94 -5.23
C THR A 132 -9.96 14.51 -6.61
N LYS A 133 -8.92 14.73 -7.43
CA LYS A 133 -9.09 15.20 -8.82
C LYS A 133 -9.89 14.23 -9.68
N ASN A 134 -9.74 12.92 -9.45
CA ASN A 134 -10.38 11.88 -10.25
C ASN A 134 -11.69 11.34 -9.63
N GLY A 135 -12.16 11.92 -8.52
CA GLY A 135 -13.42 11.53 -7.88
C GLY A 135 -13.42 10.14 -7.23
N ILE A 136 -12.24 9.62 -6.82
CA ILE A 136 -12.13 8.41 -5.99
C ILE A 136 -12.19 8.81 -4.52
N LEU A 137 -13.09 8.18 -3.75
CA LEU A 137 -13.24 8.42 -2.32
C LEU A 137 -12.46 7.39 -1.51
N VAL A 138 -11.51 7.84 -0.69
CA VAL A 138 -10.73 6.96 0.18
C VAL A 138 -10.88 7.38 1.64
N GLY A 139 -11.17 6.43 2.52
CA GLY A 139 -11.23 6.71 3.96
C GLY A 139 -9.85 6.94 4.56
N TRP A 140 -8.92 6.00 4.32
CA TRP A 140 -7.60 5.98 4.92
C TRP A 140 -6.56 5.41 3.97
N LEU A 141 -5.33 5.91 4.05
CA LEU A 141 -4.17 5.33 3.39
C LEU A 141 -3.14 4.92 4.46
N LYS A 142 -2.46 3.79 4.23
CA LYS A 142 -1.46 3.25 5.15
C LYS A 142 -0.25 2.71 4.42
N GLY A 143 0.93 3.29 4.65
CA GLY A 143 2.21 2.92 4.03
C GLY A 143 3.27 2.49 5.05
N TYR A 144 4.29 1.75 4.61
CA TYR A 144 5.45 1.39 5.47
C TYR A 144 6.43 2.56 5.57
N MET A 145 6.97 2.78 6.77
CA MET A 145 8.00 3.79 7.05
C MET A 145 9.42 3.34 6.68
N GLY A 146 9.59 2.18 6.04
CA GLY A 146 10.91 1.60 5.80
C GLY A 146 10.88 0.41 4.85
N ALA A 147 12.00 -0.29 4.77
CA ALA A 147 12.13 -1.55 4.03
C ALA A 147 11.27 -2.61 4.73
N ALA A 148 10.53 -3.42 3.97
CA ALA A 148 9.60 -4.37 4.52
C ALA A 148 9.94 -5.80 4.10
N ALA A 149 10.17 -6.66 5.08
CA ALA A 149 10.23 -8.10 4.90
C ALA A 149 8.92 -8.73 5.41
N THR A 150 8.22 -9.44 4.53
CA THR A 150 7.04 -10.23 4.91
C THR A 150 7.42 -11.70 5.03
N VAL A 151 7.37 -12.23 6.25
CA VAL A 151 7.64 -13.63 6.53
C VAL A 151 6.31 -14.34 6.82
N GLY A 152 6.08 -15.46 6.12
CA GLY A 152 4.91 -16.29 6.37
C GLY A 152 5.14 -17.29 7.49
N SER A 153 4.39 -17.16 8.59
CA SER A 153 4.33 -18.20 9.61
C SER A 153 2.87 -18.57 9.89
N ARG A 154 2.53 -19.85 9.70
CA ARG A 154 1.23 -20.45 10.06
C ARG A 154 0.00 -19.67 9.53
N GLY A 155 0.05 -19.26 8.26
CA GLY A 155 -1.07 -18.56 7.61
C GLY A 155 -1.27 -17.10 8.05
N LYS A 156 -0.31 -16.52 8.78
CA LYS A 156 -0.30 -15.10 9.15
C LYS A 156 0.97 -14.45 8.59
N PRO A 157 0.87 -13.45 7.69
CA PRO A 157 2.01 -12.65 7.32
C PRO A 157 2.44 -11.83 8.53
N THR A 158 3.72 -11.98 8.88
CA THR A 158 4.45 -11.17 9.85
C THR A 158 5.31 -10.18 9.07
N GLU A 159 5.28 -8.92 9.48
CA GLU A 159 5.94 -7.82 8.79
C GLU A 159 7.04 -7.27 9.70
N GLN A 160 8.27 -7.33 9.23
CA GLN A 160 9.41 -6.65 9.82
C GLN A 160 9.73 -5.42 8.97
N ILE A 161 9.68 -4.24 9.58
CA ILE A 161 9.96 -2.97 8.91
C ILE A 161 11.27 -2.44 9.45
N THR A 162 12.24 -2.16 8.58
CA THR A 162 13.56 -1.64 8.97
C THR A 162 13.84 -0.29 8.32
N ILE A 163 14.60 0.54 9.02
CA ILE A 163 15.21 1.77 8.47
C ILE A 163 16.71 1.69 8.67
N GLU A 164 17.45 2.21 7.69
CA GLU A 164 18.89 2.41 7.84
C GLU A 164 19.12 3.65 8.72
N MET A 165 19.92 3.48 9.75
CA MET A 165 20.35 4.52 10.68
C MET A 165 21.83 4.77 10.46
N HIS A 166 22.23 6.05 10.46
CA HIS A 166 23.63 6.44 10.42
C HIS A 166 24.08 6.90 11.81
N ASP A 167 25.18 6.32 12.28
CA ASP A 167 25.84 6.72 13.52
C ASP A 167 26.66 7.99 13.30
N GLU A 168 26.93 8.73 14.37
CA GLU A 168 27.75 9.96 14.32
C GLU A 168 29.16 9.70 13.77
N ASP A 169 29.68 8.49 13.99
CA ASP A 169 30.99 8.03 13.51
C ASP A 169 30.97 7.52 12.05
N GLY A 170 29.85 7.66 11.34
CA GLY A 170 29.69 7.20 9.95
C GLY A 170 29.39 5.71 9.79
N GLY A 171 29.11 5.01 10.89
CA GLY A 171 28.55 3.66 10.87
C GLY A 171 27.13 3.64 10.29
N ALA A 172 26.71 2.51 9.71
CA ALA A 172 25.34 2.29 9.28
C ALA A 172 24.81 0.98 9.85
N HIS A 173 23.59 1.00 10.39
CA HIS A 173 22.93 -0.19 10.92
C HIS A 173 21.41 -0.15 10.68
N ASP A 174 20.78 -1.32 10.63
CA ASP A 174 19.33 -1.43 10.46
C ASP A 174 18.61 -1.39 11.82
N GLU A 175 17.70 -0.43 12.01
CA GLU A 175 16.76 -0.43 13.14
C GLU A 175 15.44 -1.11 12.74
N VAL A 176 15.01 -2.11 13.52
CA VAL A 176 13.67 -2.68 13.38
C VAL A 176 12.64 -1.77 14.02
N LEU A 177 11.69 -1.28 13.22
CA LEU A 177 10.59 -0.46 13.70
C LEU A 177 9.51 -1.32 14.37
N HIS A 178 9.02 -0.83 15.51
CA HIS A 178 7.96 -1.48 16.28
C HIS A 178 6.73 -0.58 16.41
N GLY A 179 5.59 -1.18 16.77
CA GLY A 179 4.36 -0.44 17.10
C GLY A 179 3.87 0.45 15.95
N GLN A 180 3.67 1.73 16.27
CA GLN A 180 3.15 2.76 15.36
C GLN A 180 4.24 3.31 14.41
N ARG A 181 5.52 3.29 14.81
CA ARG A 181 6.65 3.77 14.00
C ARG A 181 6.78 3.04 12.65
N ARG A 182 6.22 1.83 12.54
CA ARG A 182 6.22 1.03 11.30
C ARG A 182 5.42 1.65 10.15
N TRP A 183 4.50 2.57 10.45
CA TRP A 183 3.46 2.96 9.50
C TRP A 183 3.24 4.47 9.48
N TRP A 184 3.12 5.02 8.27
CA TRP A 184 2.42 6.28 8.06
C TRP A 184 0.96 5.99 7.74
N ILE A 185 0.05 6.67 8.43
CA ILE A 185 -1.39 6.51 8.24
C ILE A 185 -2.01 7.90 8.13
N ILE A 186 -2.66 8.17 7.01
CA ILE A 186 -3.30 9.46 6.75
C ILE A 186 -4.78 9.29 6.40
N ASN A 187 -5.56 10.32 6.71
CA ASN A 187 -6.96 10.42 6.30
C ASN A 187 -7.01 10.62 4.79
N GLY A 188 -7.91 9.93 4.11
CA GLY A 188 -8.23 10.25 2.73
C GLY A 188 -9.30 11.35 2.62
N ASN A 189 -9.85 11.50 1.42
CA ASN A 189 -10.84 12.53 1.06
C ASN A 189 -12.31 12.10 1.30
N MET A 190 -12.55 10.92 1.87
CA MET A 190 -13.91 10.45 2.13
C MET A 190 -14.56 11.22 3.28
N PRO A 191 -15.81 11.70 3.12
CA PRO A 191 -16.52 12.40 4.19
C PRO A 191 -16.61 11.57 5.47
N ALA A 192 -16.51 12.23 6.64
CA ALA A 192 -16.57 11.58 7.95
C ALA A 192 -17.85 10.75 8.16
N THR A 193 -18.96 11.11 7.52
CA THR A 193 -20.24 10.38 7.53
C THR A 193 -20.18 9.03 6.82
N LYS A 194 -19.22 8.86 5.91
CA LYS A 194 -18.94 7.61 5.17
C LYS A 194 -17.68 6.89 5.66
N SER A 195 -16.83 7.59 6.42
CA SER A 195 -15.56 7.05 6.93
C SER A 195 -15.79 5.94 7.95
N VAL A 196 -15.35 4.74 7.59
CA VAL A 196 -15.31 3.57 8.48
C VAL A 196 -13.89 3.48 9.02
N GLY A 197 -13.65 3.70 10.33
CA GLY A 197 -12.25 3.59 10.82
C GLY A 197 -11.87 4.27 12.13
N GLY A 198 -12.74 4.32 13.16
CA GLY A 198 -12.45 5.01 14.42
C GLY A 198 -11.10 4.66 15.10
N ARG A 199 -10.53 3.48 14.82
CA ARG A 199 -9.18 3.09 15.32
C ARG A 199 -8.06 3.97 14.80
N TYR A 200 -8.20 4.58 13.62
CA TYR A 200 -7.15 5.40 13.02
C TYR A 200 -7.20 6.87 13.45
N LYS A 201 -8.26 7.29 14.16
CA LYS A 201 -8.43 8.66 14.67
C LYS A 201 -7.39 9.09 15.71
N GLY A 202 -6.65 8.15 16.31
CA GLY A 202 -5.61 8.41 17.32
C GLY A 202 -4.17 8.28 16.82
N TYR A 203 -3.92 8.23 15.49
CA TYR A 203 -2.57 8.21 14.91
C TYR A 203 -2.07 9.62 14.55
N PHE A 204 -2.84 10.67 14.88
CA PHE A 204 -2.50 12.08 14.63
C PHE A 204 -2.19 12.78 15.94
N THR A 205 -0.98 12.64 16.43
CA THR A 205 -0.34 13.63 17.29
C THR A 205 1.15 13.48 17.09
N GLU A 206 1.81 14.60 16.81
CA GLU A 206 3.24 14.75 16.56
C GLU A 206 3.66 14.48 15.11
N SER A 207 3.55 15.54 14.30
CA SER A 207 4.65 15.89 13.40
C SER A 207 5.95 15.68 14.15
N VAL A 208 6.71 14.65 13.78
CA VAL A 208 8.10 14.53 14.23
C VAL A 208 8.73 15.86 13.80
N GLY A 209 9.10 16.67 14.79
CA GLY A 209 9.85 17.88 14.54
C GLY A 209 11.09 17.47 13.77
N LEU A 210 11.12 17.82 12.48
CA LEU A 210 12.38 18.05 11.80
C LEU A 210 12.99 19.22 12.55
N THR A 211 13.80 18.91 13.57
CA THR A 211 14.72 19.85 14.15
C THR A 211 15.53 20.41 13.00
N GLU A 212 15.43 21.72 12.81
CA GLU A 212 16.34 22.50 11.98
C GLU A 212 17.76 22.09 12.36
N VAL A 213 18.47 21.48 11.42
CA VAL A 213 19.93 21.46 11.46
C VAL A 213 20.33 22.86 10.99
N VAL A 214 20.95 23.57 11.93
CA VAL A 214 21.47 24.94 11.87
C VAL A 214 22.23 25.24 10.58
#